data_AF-A0A846BWL8-F1
#
_entry.id   AF-A0A846BWL8-F1
#
_cell.length_a   1.000
_cell.length_b   1.000
_cell.length_c   1.000
_cell.angle_alpha   90.00
_cell.angle_beta   90.00
_cell.angle_gamma   90.00
#
_symmetry.space_group_name_H-M   'P 1'
#
loop_
_entity.id
_entity.type
_entity.pdbx_description
1 polymer ?
#
loop_
_entity_poly.entity_id
_entity_poly.type
_entity_poly.pdbx_seq_one_letter_code
_entity_poly.pdbx_strand_id
1 'polypeptide(L)' 'DNRPHAQLYAFNLQDTIPKVELPLKVGDNSLVFELKPILDGVYNRGGYHFRIDYSQPPIPAISRKAATWLNTMLAEQG' A
#
# COMPACT_ATOMS: atom_id res chain seq x y z
N ASP A 1 31.03 0.17 -8.05
CA ASP A 1 30.24 1.07 -7.22
C ASP A 1 29.33 1.92 -8.11
N ASN A 2 28.33 1.30 -8.75
CA ASN A 2 27.49 1.96 -9.75
C ASN A 2 26.03 1.56 -9.55
N ARG A 3 25.51 1.83 -8.34
CA ARG A 3 24.09 1.62 -8.05
C ARG A 3 23.29 2.78 -8.63
N PRO A 4 22.20 2.53 -9.38
CA PRO A 4 21.38 3.60 -9.91
C PRO A 4 20.79 4.45 -8.78
N HIS A 5 20.69 5.76 -8.99
CA HIS A 5 19.98 6.65 -8.09
C HIS A 5 18.48 6.36 -8.14
N ALA A 6 17.83 6.34 -6.98
CA ALA A 6 16.39 6.13 -6.87
C ALA A 6 15.80 7.06 -5.80
N GLN A 7 14.53 7.39 -5.96
CA GLN A 7 13.74 8.09 -4.95
C GLN A 7 12.98 7.06 -4.11
N LEU A 8 13.06 7.20 -2.79
CA LEU A 8 12.35 6.32 -1.84
C LEU A 8 11.06 7.00 -1.38
N TYR A 9 9.93 6.36 -1.66
CA TYR A 9 8.61 6.74 -1.16
C TYR A 9 8.20 5.75 -0.06
N ALA A 10 8.64 6.00 1.17
CA ALA A 10 8.36 5.13 2.30
C ALA A 10 6.99 5.41 2.92
N PHE A 11 6.25 4.37 3.28
CA PHE A 11 4.97 4.43 4.00
C PHE A 11 4.71 3.11 4.75
N ASN A 12 3.88 3.14 5.79
CA ASN A 12 3.44 1.96 6.55
C ASN A 12 1.96 1.65 6.27
N LEU A 13 1.45 0.55 6.83
CA LEU A 13 0.05 0.12 6.67
C LEU A 13 -1.00 1.17 7.07
N GLN A 14 -0.68 2.06 8.01
CA GLN A 14 -1.57 3.10 8.52
C GLN A 14 -1.57 4.35 7.65
N ASP A 15 -0.55 4.49 6.80
CA ASP A 15 -0.32 5.68 6.00
C ASP A 15 -1.03 5.54 4.66
N THR A 16 -1.51 6.66 4.11
CA THR A 16 -1.96 6.70 2.72
C THR A 16 -0.77 6.42 1.80
N ILE A 17 -0.97 5.57 0.78
CA ILE A 17 0.05 5.32 -0.25
C ILE A 17 0.39 6.65 -0.93
N PRO A 18 1.67 7.08 -0.94
CA PRO A 18 2.05 8.37 -1.49
C PRO A 18 1.79 8.43 -3.00
N LYS A 19 1.49 9.64 -3.49
CA LYS A 19 1.48 9.93 -4.92
C LYS A 19 2.92 9.99 -5.41
N VAL A 20 3.19 9.33 -6.54
CA VAL A 20 4.55 9.26 -7.12
C VAL A 20 4.59 10.14 -8.36
N GLU A 21 5.60 10.99 -8.46
CA GLU A 21 5.84 11.75 -9.70
C GLU A 21 6.64 10.87 -10.66
N LEU A 22 6.04 10.54 -11.80
CA LEU A 22 6.69 9.77 -12.85
C LEU A 22 7.10 10.72 -13.98
N PRO A 23 8.40 11.04 -14.12
CA PRO A 23 8.89 11.74 -15.29
C PRO A 23 8.78 10.82 -16.49
N LEU A 24 8.13 11.29 -17.56
CA LEU A 24 8.00 10.51 -18.79
C LEU A 24 9.30 10.60 -19.60
N LYS A 25 9.52 11.72 -20.29
CA LYS A 25 10.77 12.05 -20.98
C LYS A 25 11.37 13.33 -20.42
N VAL A 26 12.65 13.53 -20.69
CA VAL A 26 13.34 14.78 -20.36
C VAL A 26 12.63 15.92 -21.09
N GLY A 27 12.13 16.89 -20.32
CA GLY A 27 11.38 18.06 -20.85
C GLY A 27 9.86 17.92 -20.82
N ASP A 28 9.32 16.73 -20.53
CA ASP A 28 7.88 16.55 -20.31
C ASP A 28 7.50 16.92 -18.87
N ASN A 29 6.25 17.37 -18.68
CA ASN A 29 5.70 17.55 -17.34
C ASN A 29 5.56 16.19 -16.65
N SER A 30 5.95 16.11 -15.38
CA SER A 30 5.76 14.91 -14.55
C SER A 30 4.29 14.53 -14.47
N LEU A 31 3.99 13.24 -14.61
CA LEU A 31 2.66 12.70 -14.32
C LEU A 31 2.57 12.33 -12.84
N VAL A 32 1.46 12.68 -12.21
CA VAL A 32 1.16 12.20 -10.86
C VAL A 32 0.53 10.80 -10.96
N PHE A 33 1.22 9.81 -10.40
CA PHE A 33 0.80 8.42 -10.37
C PHE A 33 0.21 8.07 -9.00
N GLU A 34 -1.07 7.68 -9.00
CA GLU A 34 -1.82 7.30 -7.80
C GLU A 34 -1.97 5.77 -7.73
N LEU A 35 -1.14 5.12 -6.92
CA LEU A 35 -1.12 3.65 -6.84
C LEU A 35 -2.33 3.07 -6.07
N LYS A 36 -2.87 3.80 -5.08
CA LYS A 36 -3.99 3.37 -4.24
C LYS A 36 -5.22 2.89 -5.04
N PRO A 37 -5.81 3.67 -5.96
CA PRO A 37 -6.99 3.24 -6.70
C PRO A 37 -6.74 2.01 -7.58
N ILE A 38 -5.50 1.86 -8.09
CA ILE A 38 -5.12 0.69 -8.91
C ILE A 38 -5.11 -0.56 -8.03
N LEU A 39 -4.47 -0.48 -6.86
CA LEU A 39 -4.40 -1.58 -5.89
C LEU A 39 -5.81 -1.99 -5.45
N ASP A 40 -6.66 -1.03 -5.07
CA ASP A 40 -8.04 -1.28 -4.65
C ASP A 40 -8.84 -1.98 -5.76
N GLY A 41 -8.66 -1.53 -7.01
CA GLY A 41 -9.32 -2.13 -8.17
C GLY A 41 -8.90 -3.60 -8.39
N VAL A 42 -7.62 -3.90 -8.26
CA VAL A 42 -7.11 -5.29 -8.35
C VAL A 42 -7.62 -6.13 -7.18
N TYR A 43 -7.60 -5.58 -5.96
CA TYR A 43 -8.09 -6.26 -4.77
C TYR A 43 -9.58 -6.63 -4.90
N ASN A 44 -10.40 -5.69 -5.36
CA ASN A 44 -11.84 -5.89 -5.52
C ASN A 44 -12.16 -6.89 -6.64
N ARG A 45 -11.57 -6.72 -7.83
CA ARG A 45 -11.80 -7.65 -8.96
C ARG A 45 -11.28 -9.05 -8.68
N GLY A 46 -10.18 -9.15 -7.93
CA GLY A 46 -9.64 -10.41 -7.45
C GLY A 46 -10.49 -11.08 -6.37
N GLY A 47 -11.50 -10.40 -5.82
CA GLY A 47 -12.38 -10.93 -4.78
C GLY A 47 -11.59 -11.41 -3.57
N TYR A 48 -10.53 -10.70 -3.19
CA TYR A 48 -9.62 -11.14 -2.13
C TYR A 48 -10.29 -11.17 -0.75
N HIS A 49 -11.33 -10.36 -0.54
CA HIS A 49 -12.12 -10.40 0.68
C HIS A 49 -12.73 -11.80 0.94
N PHE A 50 -13.02 -12.58 -0.09
CA PHE A 50 -13.52 -13.96 0.05
C PHE A 50 -12.41 -15.02 0.19
N ARG A 51 -11.16 -14.65 -0.08
CA ARG A 51 -10.02 -15.58 -0.13
C ARG A 51 -9.08 -15.46 1.06
N ILE A 52 -9.06 -14.29 1.71
CA ILE A 52 -8.17 -13.99 2.82
C ILE A 52 -8.95 -14.17 4.12
N ASP A 53 -8.49 -15.06 4.99
CA ASP A 53 -9.00 -15.21 6.34
C ASP A 53 -8.39 -14.14 7.26
N TYR A 54 -9.14 -13.04 7.45
CA TYR A 54 -8.74 -11.92 8.31
C TYR A 54 -8.80 -12.23 9.81
N SER A 55 -9.26 -13.42 10.21
CA SER A 55 -9.16 -13.86 11.61
C SER A 55 -7.76 -14.35 11.98
N GLN A 56 -6.92 -14.67 10.98
CA GLN A 56 -5.55 -15.10 11.19
C GLN A 56 -4.62 -13.93 11.49
N PRO A 57 -3.58 -14.12 12.32
CA PRO A 57 -2.57 -13.10 12.51
C PRO A 57 -1.80 -12.84 11.20
N PRO A 58 -1.41 -11.57 10.92
CA PRO A 58 -0.66 -11.23 9.72
C PRO A 58 0.75 -11.84 9.73
N ILE A 59 1.24 -12.15 8.53
CA ILE A 59 2.58 -12.70 8.27
C ILE A 59 3.33 -11.73 7.33
N PRO A 60 4.53 -11.23 7.68
CA PRO A 60 5.23 -11.45 8.96
C PRO A 60 4.50 -10.78 10.14
N ALA A 61 4.84 -11.22 11.36
CA ALA A 61 4.27 -10.64 12.56
C ALA A 61 4.54 -9.13 12.64
N ILE A 62 3.51 -8.36 12.98
CA ILE A 62 3.58 -6.91 13.12
C ILE A 62 3.79 -6.51 14.58
N SER A 63 4.23 -5.27 14.80
CA SER A 63 4.39 -4.74 16.16
C SER A 63 3.07 -4.73 16.92
N ARG A 64 3.13 -4.77 18.27
CA ARG A 64 1.93 -4.68 19.12
C ARG A 64 1.07 -3.45 18.81
N LYS A 65 1.70 -2.30 18.58
CA LYS A 65 1.00 -1.05 18.23
C LYS A 65 0.23 -1.21 16.91
N ALA A 66 0.84 -1.82 15.90
CA ALA A 66 0.20 -2.06 14.61
C ALA A 66 -0.94 -3.08 14.72
N ALA A 67 -0.77 -4.13 15.54
CA ALA A 67 -1.81 -5.12 15.79
C ALA A 67 -3.05 -4.53 16.49
N THR A 68 -2.86 -3.65 17.49
CA THR A 68 -3.97 -2.95 18.14
C THR A 68 -4.76 -2.12 17.13
N TRP A 69 -4.08 -1.32 16.30
CA TRP A 69 -4.73 -0.54 15.25
C TRP A 69 -5.48 -1.43 14.24
N LEU A 70 -4.85 -2.53 13.79
CA LEU A 70 -5.44 -3.44 12.82
C LEU A 70 -6.74 -4.06 13.36
N ASN A 71 -6.73 -4.52 14.61
CA ASN A 71 -7.90 -5.13 15.24
C ASN A 71 -9.05 -4.13 15.42
N THR A 72 -8.75 -2.87 15.77
CA THR A 72 -9.78 -1.81 15.83
C THR A 72 -10.40 -1.59 14.45
N MET A 73 -9.58 -1.43 13.42
CA MET A 73 -10.06 -1.20 12.06
C MET A 73 -10.88 -2.38 11.51
N LEU A 74 -10.46 -3.63 11.76
CA LEU A 74 -11.21 -4.81 11.32
C LEU A 74 -12.55 -4.95 12.04
N ALA A 75 -12.62 -4.58 13.32
CA ALA A 75 -13.87 -4.59 14.08
C ALA A 75 -14.88 -3.54 13.58
N GLU A 76 -14.41 -2.40 13.07
CA GLU A 76 -15.26 -1.36 12.48
C GLU A 76 -15.80 -1.72 11.08
N GLN A 77 -15.10 -2.61 10.36
CA GLN A 77 -15.46 -3.06 9.01
C GLN A 77 -16.28 -4.37 9.01
N GLY A 78 -16.47 -4.99 10.19
CA GLY A 78 -17.17 -6.25 10.40
C GLY A 78 -18.68 -6.11 10.58
#